data_AF-A0A524FIR5-F1
#
_entry.id   AF-A0A524FIR5-F1
#
_cell.length_a   1.000
_cell.length_b   1.000
_cell.length_c   1.000
_cell.angle_alpha   90.00
_cell.angle_beta   90.00
_cell.angle_gamma   90.00
#
_symmetry.space_group_name_H-M   'P 1'
#
loop_
_entity.id
_entity.type
_entity.pdbx_description
1 polymer ?
#
loop_
_entity_poly.entity_id
_entity_poly.type
_entity_poly.pdbx_seq_one_letter_code
_entity_poly.pdbx_strand_id
1 'polypeptide(L)'
;MENKYSLETQVEIENILKEFQFKNLFYIKYEFFFDGWAIFLKEKALYPRSIIVFKSYTKDSFTIKSFEISLDTHKEEKYKQIYVVEDILNIADLRKELNEIIYGKDLINYTSKKYYNYFDK
;
A
#
# COMPACT_ATOMS: atom_id res chain seq x y z
N MET A 1 16.64 5.39 -20.57
CA MET A 1 16.56 4.27 -19.60
C MET A 1 17.09 4.76 -18.24
N GLU A 2 16.54 5.87 -17.72
CA GLU A 2 17.24 6.73 -16.74
C GLU A 2 16.49 6.98 -15.41
N ASN A 3 15.18 6.77 -15.31
CA ASN A 3 14.44 7.14 -14.10
C ASN A 3 14.59 6.16 -12.91
N LYS A 4 15.02 4.91 -13.13
CA LYS A 4 15.11 3.89 -12.06
C LYS A 4 16.15 4.21 -10.99
N TYR A 5 17.23 4.88 -11.38
CA TYR A 5 18.35 5.24 -10.51
C TYR A 5 18.50 6.76 -10.38
N SER A 6 17.48 7.54 -10.74
CA SER A 6 17.56 8.99 -10.54
C SER A 6 17.64 9.28 -9.04
N LEU A 7 18.50 10.24 -8.69
CA LEU A 7 18.67 10.68 -7.31
C LEU A 7 17.34 11.14 -6.71
N GLU A 8 16.50 11.77 -7.53
CA GLU A 8 15.15 12.23 -7.18
C GLU A 8 14.24 11.09 -6.71
N THR A 9 14.20 9.97 -7.45
CA THR A 9 13.38 8.80 -7.08
C THR A 9 13.87 8.19 -5.77
N GLN A 10 15.19 8.10 -5.58
CA GLN A 10 15.76 7.54 -4.35
C GLN A 10 15.45 8.44 -3.15
N VAL A 11 15.61 9.76 -3.29
CA VAL A 11 15.28 10.74 -2.25
C VAL A 11 13.78 10.70 -1.92
N GLU A 12 12.91 10.56 -2.91
CA GLU A 12 11.46 10.45 -2.69
C GLU A 12 11.11 9.20 -1.87
N ILE A 13 11.64 8.03 -2.26
CA ILE A 13 11.43 6.77 -1.53
C ILE A 13 11.99 6.88 -0.10
N GLU A 14 13.19 7.42 0.07
CA GLU A 14 13.81 7.62 1.39
C GLU A 14 12.98 8.56 2.27
N ASN A 15 12.45 9.65 1.71
CA ASN A 15 11.58 10.58 2.43
C ASN A 15 10.28 9.94 2.88
N ILE A 16 9.73 9.01 2.10
CA ILE A 16 8.57 8.21 2.51
C ILE A 16 8.99 7.28 3.65
N LEU A 17 10.07 6.50 3.47
CA LEU A 17 10.51 5.48 4.43
C LEU A 17 11.06 6.03 5.75
N LYS A 18 11.64 7.23 5.76
CA LYS A 18 12.21 7.86 6.96
C LYS A 18 11.14 8.21 7.98
N GLU A 19 9.97 8.58 7.50
CA GLU A 19 8.85 9.02 8.34
C GLU A 19 7.88 7.90 8.72
N PHE A 20 8.10 6.69 8.18
CA PHE A 20 7.37 5.50 8.62
C PHE A 20 7.75 5.14 10.06
N GLN A 21 6.93 5.60 11.01
CA GLN A 21 7.06 5.27 12.44
C GLN A 21 6.75 3.79 12.74
N PHE A 22 6.14 3.07 11.79
CA PHE A 22 5.59 1.73 11.98
C PHE A 22 6.48 0.59 11.44
N LYS A 23 7.80 0.81 11.28
CA LYS A 23 8.76 -0.24 10.85
C LYS A 23 8.74 -1.50 11.73
N ASN A 24 8.27 -1.36 12.96
CA ASN A 24 8.11 -2.50 13.86
C ASN A 24 6.91 -3.38 13.48
N LEU A 25 5.84 -2.81 12.92
CA LEU A 25 4.60 -3.51 12.54
C LEU A 25 4.68 -4.18 11.17
N PHE A 26 5.52 -3.65 10.26
CA PHE A 26 5.59 -4.10 8.87
C PHE A 26 7.00 -4.56 8.48
N TYR A 27 7.08 -5.64 7.70
CA TYR A 27 8.19 -5.88 6.79
C TYR A 27 8.07 -4.91 5.62
N ILE A 28 9.12 -4.13 5.38
CA ILE A 28 9.13 -3.12 4.33
C ILE A 28 10.12 -3.52 3.26
N LYS A 29 9.67 -3.52 2.01
CA LYS A 29 10.50 -3.73 0.81
C LYS A 29 10.12 -2.69 -0.23
N TYR A 30 11.06 -2.24 -1.04
CA TYR A 30 10.72 -1.47 -2.24
C TYR A 30 11.35 -2.13 -3.46
N GLU A 31 10.69 -1.99 -4.61
CA GLU A 31 11.12 -2.57 -5.88
C GLU A 31 10.89 -1.59 -7.02
N PHE A 32 11.75 -1.68 -8.04
CA PHE A 32 11.68 -0.88 -9.26
C PHE A 32 11.14 -1.73 -10.41
N PHE A 33 10.11 -1.23 -11.07
CA PHE A 33 9.46 -1.84 -12.23
C PHE A 33 9.81 -1.05 -13.50
N PHE A 34 9.40 -1.55 -14.65
CA PHE A 34 9.62 -0.83 -15.91
C PHE A 34 8.87 0.52 -15.95
N ASP A 35 7.68 0.55 -15.37
CA ASP A 35 6.70 1.65 -15.43
C ASP A 35 6.68 2.52 -14.17
N GLY A 36 7.39 2.16 -13.12
CA GLY A 36 7.39 2.87 -11.85
C GLY A 36 8.15 2.17 -10.75
N TRP A 37 7.84 2.50 -9.51
CA TRP A 37 8.37 1.87 -8.32
C TRP A 37 7.26 1.61 -7.31
N ALA A 38 7.47 0.64 -6.42
CA ALA A 38 6.54 0.34 -5.35
C ALA A 38 7.24 0.15 -4.01
N ILE A 39 6.57 0.54 -2.93
CA ILE A 39 6.90 0.22 -1.55
C ILE A 39 5.83 -0.75 -1.04
N PHE A 40 6.28 -1.91 -0.59
CA PHE A 40 5.48 -2.97 -0.01
C PHE A 40 5.62 -2.94 1.51
N LEU A 41 4.48 -2.94 2.20
CA LEU A 41 4.36 -2.98 3.65
C LEU A 41 3.55 -4.23 4.01
N LYS A 42 4.23 -5.30 4.41
CA LYS A 42 3.59 -6.57 4.81
C LYS A 42 3.56 -6.66 6.33
N GLU A 43 2.39 -6.82 6.94
CA GLU A 43 2.29 -6.92 8.39
C GLU A 43 3.05 -8.12 8.94
N LYS A 44 3.68 -7.94 10.11
CA LYS A 44 4.37 -9.01 10.84
C LYS A 44 3.45 -9.84 11.74
N ALA A 45 2.23 -9.36 12.03
CA ALA A 45 1.36 -9.87 13.10
C ALA A 45 0.06 -10.54 12.59
N LEU A 46 -0.85 -10.84 13.53
CA LEU A 46 -2.05 -11.71 13.48
C LEU A 46 -2.99 -11.57 12.27
N TYR A 47 -3.02 -10.43 11.59
CA TYR A 47 -3.84 -10.23 10.39
C TYR A 47 -2.92 -10.07 9.17
N PRO A 48 -2.79 -11.10 8.31
CA PRO A 48 -1.87 -11.03 7.19
C PRO A 48 -2.40 -10.02 6.16
N ARG A 49 -1.85 -8.80 6.20
CA ARG A 49 -2.21 -7.67 5.33
C ARG A 49 -0.99 -7.16 4.59
N SER A 50 -1.19 -6.74 3.35
CA SER A 50 -0.17 -6.05 2.54
C SER A 50 -0.70 -4.71 2.04
N ILE A 51 0.05 -3.64 2.30
CA ILE A 51 -0.21 -2.31 1.75
C ILE A 51 0.88 -2.01 0.73
N ILE A 52 0.49 -1.54 -0.44
CA ILE A 52 1.39 -1.21 -1.55
C ILE A 52 1.21 0.26 -1.87
N VAL A 53 2.30 1.01 -1.80
CA VAL A 53 2.40 2.36 -2.39
C VAL A 53 3.06 2.20 -3.74
N PHE A 54 2.45 2.74 -4.79
CA PHE A 54 2.99 2.72 -6.15
C PHE A 54 3.03 4.13 -6.72
N LYS A 55 4.09 4.42 -7.48
CA LYS A 55 4.18 5.63 -8.31
C LYS A 55 4.78 5.28 -9.67
N SER A 56 4.09 5.70 -10.73
CA SER A 56 4.59 5.55 -12.09
C SER A 56 5.62 6.63 -12.42
N TYR A 57 6.60 6.31 -13.27
CA TYR A 57 7.56 7.31 -13.75
C TYR A 57 6.94 8.38 -14.64
N THR A 58 5.77 8.12 -15.23
CA THR A 58 5.11 9.03 -16.17
C THR A 58 3.95 9.79 -15.53
N LYS A 59 3.61 9.50 -14.27
CA LYS A 59 2.49 10.11 -13.56
C LYS A 59 2.95 10.66 -12.22
N ASP A 60 2.72 11.95 -12.01
CA ASP A 60 3.09 12.61 -10.76
C ASP A 60 2.02 12.44 -9.67
N SER A 61 1.68 11.19 -9.38
CA SER A 61 0.74 10.84 -8.33
C SER A 61 1.03 9.47 -7.77
N PHE A 62 0.76 9.28 -6.49
CA PHE A 62 0.84 7.99 -5.82
C PHE A 62 -0.49 7.25 -5.89
N THR A 63 -0.41 5.93 -5.79
CA THR A 63 -1.53 5.02 -5.59
C THR A 63 -1.26 4.17 -4.37
N ILE A 64 -2.25 4.00 -3.50
CA ILE A 64 -2.20 3.04 -2.39
C ILE A 64 -3.19 1.93 -2.65
N LYS A 65 -2.75 0.68 -2.52
CA LYS A 65 -3.61 -0.51 -2.52
C LYS A 65 -3.40 -1.29 -1.24
N SER A 66 -4.48 -1.77 -0.62
CA SER A 66 -4.41 -2.67 0.54
C SER A 66 -5.05 -4.02 0.20
N PHE A 67 -4.40 -5.08 0.66
CA PHE A 67 -4.76 -6.46 0.40
C PHE A 67 -4.85 -7.25 1.71
N GLU A 68 -5.95 -7.98 1.85
CA GLU A 68 -6.02 -9.11 2.76
C GLU A 68 -5.28 -10.28 2.12
N ILE A 69 -4.39 -10.91 2.88
CA ILE A 69 -3.67 -12.11 2.47
C ILE A 69 -4.35 -13.30 3.13
N SER A 70 -4.54 -14.38 2.38
CA SER A 70 -4.99 -15.66 2.93
C SER A 70 -4.11 -16.77 2.38
N LEU A 71 -4.06 -17.91 3.06
CA LEU A 71 -3.45 -19.11 2.53
C LEU A 71 -4.52 -19.97 1.88
N ASP A 72 -4.25 -20.47 0.69
CA ASP A 72 -5.14 -21.45 0.07
C ASP A 72 -4.86 -22.87 0.56
N THR A 73 -5.57 -23.85 -0.02
CA THR A 73 -5.44 -25.28 0.32
C THR A 73 -4.04 -25.85 0.05
N HIS A 74 -3.25 -25.19 -0.79
CA HIS A 74 -1.87 -25.55 -1.14
C HIS A 74 -0.83 -24.72 -0.36
N LYS A 75 -1.27 -23.89 0.60
CA LYS A 75 -0.44 -22.93 1.35
C LYS A 75 0.16 -21.83 0.48
N GLU A 76 -0.44 -21.53 -0.66
CA GLU A 76 -0.07 -20.38 -1.48
C GLU A 76 -0.78 -19.10 -1.00
N GLU A 77 -0.08 -17.97 -1.06
CA GLU A 77 -0.64 -16.68 -0.66
C GLU A 77 -1.63 -16.17 -1.71
N LYS A 78 -2.89 -16.01 -1.30
CA LYS A 78 -3.93 -15.34 -2.07
C LYS A 78 -4.13 -13.93 -1.58
N TYR A 79 -4.09 -12.99 -2.52
CA TYR A 79 -4.22 -11.56 -2.26
C TYR A 79 -5.61 -11.09 -2.69
N LYS A 80 -6.35 -10.55 -1.74
CA LYS A 80 -7.66 -9.95 -1.99
C LYS A 80 -7.58 -8.45 -1.76
N GLN A 81 -7.75 -7.67 -2.82
CA GLN A 81 -7.80 -6.22 -2.69
C GLN A 81 -9.00 -5.81 -1.85
N ILE A 82 -8.77 -5.05 -0.78
CA ILE A 82 -9.81 -4.56 0.13
C ILE A 82 -9.95 -3.03 0.07
N TYR A 83 -8.92 -2.34 -0.43
CA TYR A 83 -8.90 -0.89 -0.51
C TYR A 83 -8.00 -0.39 -1.64
N VAL A 84 -8.38 0.72 -2.25
CA VAL A 84 -7.60 1.43 -3.26
C VAL A 84 -7.89 2.92 -3.17
N VAL A 85 -6.82 3.72 -3.26
CA VAL A 85 -6.88 5.18 -3.47
C VAL A 85 -5.87 5.53 -4.54
N GLU A 86 -6.33 6.27 -5.54
CA GLU A 86 -5.54 6.71 -6.69
C GLU A 86 -5.37 8.23 -6.63
N ASP A 87 -4.50 8.77 -7.49
CA ASP A 87 -4.33 10.21 -7.69
C ASP A 87 -3.94 11.02 -6.45
N ILE A 88 -3.14 10.45 -5.55
CA ILE A 88 -2.58 11.17 -4.41
C ILE A 88 -1.44 12.05 -4.93
N LEU A 89 -1.62 13.36 -4.95
CA LEU A 89 -0.73 14.27 -5.68
C LEU A 89 0.54 14.66 -4.91
N ASN A 90 0.54 14.57 -3.58
CA ASN A 90 1.67 15.04 -2.78
C ASN A 90 1.97 14.10 -1.61
N ILE A 91 3.18 14.25 -1.08
CA ILE A 91 3.70 13.41 -0.01
C ILE A 91 2.92 13.60 1.31
N ALA A 92 2.40 14.79 1.59
CA ALA A 92 1.65 15.05 2.83
C ALA A 92 0.32 14.27 2.85
N ASP A 93 -0.41 14.28 1.74
CA ASP A 93 -1.64 13.51 1.56
C ASP A 93 -1.37 12.01 1.56
N LEU A 94 -0.27 11.58 0.91
CA LEU A 94 0.18 10.18 0.96
C LEU A 94 0.41 9.72 2.40
N ARG A 95 1.08 10.53 3.21
CA ARG A 95 1.35 10.22 4.63
C ARG A 95 0.07 10.13 5.44
N LYS A 96 -0.84 11.10 5.25
CA LYS A 96 -2.14 11.10 5.92
C LYS A 96 -2.91 9.82 5.59
N GLU A 97 -3.04 9.50 4.32
CA GLU A 97 -3.78 8.33 3.85
C GLU A 97 -3.15 7.03 4.36
N LEU A 98 -1.81 6.90 4.29
CA LEU A 98 -1.10 5.74 4.82
C LEU A 98 -1.30 5.57 6.33
N ASN A 99 -1.24 6.65 7.10
CA ASN A 99 -1.49 6.58 8.54
C ASN A 99 -2.91 6.11 8.83
N GLU A 100 -3.91 6.66 8.16
CA GLU A 100 -5.30 6.23 8.34
C GLU A 100 -5.51 4.76 7.96
N ILE A 101 -4.86 4.27 6.89
CA ILE A 101 -4.87 2.84 6.51
C ILE A 101 -4.20 1.98 7.58
N ILE A 102 -3.05 2.39 8.11
CA ILE A 102 -2.35 1.66 9.18
C ILE A 102 -3.27 1.54 10.41
N TYR A 103 -4.02 2.59 10.74
CA TYR A 103 -5.04 2.59 11.79
C TYR A 103 -6.36 1.87 11.41
N GLY A 104 -6.45 1.27 10.23
CA GLY A 104 -7.54 0.36 9.85
C GLY A 104 -8.66 0.98 9.02
N LYS A 105 -8.46 2.18 8.44
CA LYS A 105 -9.44 2.80 7.51
C LYS A 105 -9.87 1.85 6.39
N ASP A 106 -8.92 1.13 5.81
CA ASP A 106 -9.15 0.13 4.77
C ASP A 106 -10.05 -1.03 5.24
N LEU A 107 -9.80 -1.57 6.43
CA LEU A 107 -10.57 -2.65 7.04
C LEU A 107 -12.01 -2.20 7.33
N ILE A 108 -12.18 -1.02 7.92
CA ILE A 108 -13.51 -0.46 8.26
C ILE A 108 -14.31 -0.18 6.98
N ASN A 109 -13.67 0.39 5.95
CA ASN A 109 -14.33 0.67 4.68
C ASN A 109 -14.78 -0.62 3.97
N TYR A 110 -13.92 -1.64 3.98
CA TYR A 110 -14.23 -2.92 3.36
C TYR A 110 -15.35 -3.67 4.10
N THR A 111 -15.30 -3.71 5.44
CA THR A 111 -16.31 -4.39 6.27
C THR A 111 -17.67 -3.70 6.21
N SER A 112 -17.72 -2.36 6.26
CA SER A 112 -18.96 -1.60 6.12
C SER A 112 -19.64 -1.85 4.76
N LYS A 113 -18.89 -1.79 3.65
CA LYS A 113 -19.43 -2.12 2.32
C LYS A 113 -19.97 -3.54 2.24
N LYS A 114 -19.24 -4.51 2.81
CA LYS A 114 -19.68 -5.91 2.85
C LYS A 114 -20.97 -6.08 3.67
N TYR A 115 -21.09 -5.36 4.79
CA TYR A 115 -22.28 -5.38 5.62
C TYR A 115 -23.50 -4.82 4.89
N TYR A 116 -23.39 -3.63 4.28
CA TYR A 116 -24.49 -3.06 3.47
C TYR A 116 -24.97 -4.04 2.38
N ASN A 117 -24.04 -4.61 1.60
CA ASN A 117 -24.37 -5.56 0.54
C ASN A 117 -25.00 -6.88 1.02
N TYR A 118 -24.93 -7.21 2.32
CA TYR A 118 -25.54 -8.40 2.89
C TYR A 118 -27.02 -8.20 3.23
N PHE A 119 -27.43 -6.97 3.58
CA PHE A 119 -28.82 -6.65 3.94
C PHE A 119 -29.67 -6.17 2.76
N ASP A 120 -29.03 -5.81 1.64
CA ASP A 120 -29.70 -5.44 0.38
C ASP A 120 -29.97 -6.65 -0.55
N LYS A 121 -29.82 -7.89 -0.05
CA LYS A 121 -30.09 -9.16 -0.76
C LYS A 121 -31.24 -9.91 -0.14
#